data_AF-A0A560F0F7-F1
#
_entry.id   AF-A0A560F0F7-F1
#
_cell.length_a   1.000
_cell.length_b   1.000
_cell.length_c   1.000
_cell.angle_alpha   90.00
_cell.angle_beta   90.00
_cell.angle_gamma   90.00
#
_symmetry.space_group_name_H-M   'P 1'
#
loop_
_entity.id
_entity.type
_entity.pdbx_description
1 polymer ?
#
loop_
_entity_poly.entity_id
_entity_poly.type
_entity_poly.pdbx_seq_one_letter_code
_entity_poly.pdbx_strand_id
1 'polypeptide(L)' 'MTSISAPNPYAAVAAGLQSSSARVDRDATAIAASRGGDINPTDVVSLSSDALTFKALTKVAQTVDDNSKRLLDIMA' A
#
# COMPACT_ATOMS: atom_id res chain seq x y z
N MET A 1 26.57 5.73 -22.13
CA MET A 1 25.90 4.76 -21.25
C MET A 1 24.80 5.49 -20.51
N THR A 2 23.55 5.35 -20.93
CA THR A 2 22.39 5.82 -20.14
C THR A 2 22.21 4.83 -19.00
N SER A 3 22.54 5.26 -17.78
CA SER A 3 22.24 4.51 -16.56
C SER A 3 20.73 4.29 -16.50
N ILE A 4 20.29 3.04 -16.66
CA ILE A 4 18.93 2.65 -16.30
C ILE A 4 18.94 2.56 -14.77
N SER A 5 18.54 3.65 -14.13
CA SER A 5 18.22 3.62 -12.70
C SER A 5 16.98 2.76 -12.54
N ALA A 6 17.17 1.49 -12.18
CA ALA A 6 16.05 0.63 -11.80
C ALA A 6 15.36 1.29 -10.59
N PRO A 7 14.03 1.50 -10.62
CA PRO A 7 13.31 2.09 -9.49
C PRO A 7 13.62 1.27 -8.24
N ASN A 8 14.08 1.92 -7.17
CA ASN A 8 14.29 1.24 -5.89
C ASN A 8 12.93 0.67 -5.42
N PRO A 9 12.76 -0.66 -5.36
CA PRO A 9 11.49 -1.27 -5.02
C PRO A 9 11.02 -0.87 -3.63
N TYR A 10 11.94 -0.61 -2.70
CA TYR A 10 11.61 -0.12 -1.35
C TYR A 10 10.99 1.28 -1.38
N ALA A 11 11.51 2.17 -2.23
CA ALA A 11 10.98 3.53 -2.36
C ALA A 11 9.58 3.52 -3.00
N ALA A 12 9.38 2.67 -4.02
CA ALA A 12 8.08 2.51 -4.67
C ALA A 12 7.03 1.91 -3.71
N VAL A 13 7.40 0.90 -2.93
CA VAL A 13 6.51 0.27 -1.93
C VAL A 13 6.19 1.24 -0.80
N ALA A 14 7.17 1.99 -0.28
CA ALA A 14 6.95 3.00 0.76
C ALA A 14 6.00 4.11 0.30
N ALA A 15 6.22 4.66 -0.90
CA ALA A 15 5.33 5.66 -1.49
C ALA A 15 3.91 5.10 -1.71
N GLY A 16 3.81 3.85 -2.16
CA GLY A 16 2.53 3.15 -2.31
C GLY A 16 1.79 3.00 -0.98
N LEU A 17 2.49 2.56 0.08
CA LEU A 17 1.91 2.36 1.41
C LEU A 17 1.40 3.68 2.00
N GLN A 18 2.20 4.75 1.91
CA GLN A 18 1.81 6.07 2.38
C GLN A 18 0.59 6.61 1.63
N SER A 19 0.60 6.49 0.29
CA SER A 19 -0.54 6.87 -0.54
C SER A 19 -1.79 6.06 -0.17
N SER A 20 -1.67 4.75 -0.01
CA SER A 20 -2.79 3.87 0.30
C SER A 20 -3.38 4.15 1.68
N SER A 21 -2.54 4.39 2.68
CA SER A 21 -3.00 4.81 4.01
C SER A 21 -3.79 6.10 3.95
N ALA A 22 -3.30 7.11 3.22
CA ALA A 22 -3.97 8.40 3.09
C ALA A 22 -5.34 8.28 2.38
N ARG A 23 -5.50 7.35 1.44
CA ARG A 23 -6.80 7.11 0.79
C ARG A 23 -7.76 6.36 1.72
N VAL A 24 -7.29 5.35 2.46
CA VAL A 24 -8.07 4.66 3.49
C VAL A 24 -8.61 5.65 4.53
N ASP A 25 -7.77 6.54 5.04
CA ASP A 25 -8.19 7.56 6.02
C ASP A 25 -9.22 8.53 5.45
N ARG A 26 -9.04 8.96 4.19
CA ARG A 26 -9.99 9.82 3.49
C ARG A 26 -11.35 9.15 3.34
N ASP A 27 -11.38 7.92 2.86
CA ASP A 27 -12.62 7.19 2.58
C ASP A 27 -13.34 6.84 3.89
N ALA A 28 -12.59 6.46 4.93
CA ALA A 28 -13.14 6.25 6.27
C ALA A 28 -13.77 7.54 6.84
N THR A 29 -13.12 8.69 6.62
CA THR A 29 -13.65 10.00 7.04
C THR A 29 -14.92 10.36 6.26
N ALA A 30 -14.97 10.08 4.95
CA ALA A 30 -16.14 10.31 4.12
C ALA A 30 -17.35 9.49 4.61
N ILE A 31 -17.13 8.21 4.91
CA ILE A 31 -18.17 7.32 5.47
C ILE A 31 -18.62 7.82 6.85
N ALA A 32 -17.69 8.20 7.73
CA ALA A 32 -18.01 8.71 9.06
C ALA A 32 -18.73 10.07 9.03
N ALA A 33 -18.47 10.89 8.01
CA ALA A 33 -19.12 12.18 7.81
C ALA A 33 -20.54 12.06 7.24
N SER A 34 -20.96 10.87 6.79
CA SER A 34 -22.29 10.67 6.23
C SER A 34 -23.38 10.84 7.31
N ARG A 35 -23.97 12.04 7.35
CA ARG A 35 -25.01 12.40 8.32
C ARG A 35 -26.35 11.81 7.88
N GLY A 36 -26.88 10.88 8.67
CA GLY A 36 -28.24 10.33 8.50
C GLY A 36 -28.32 8.86 8.10
N GLY A 37 -27.18 8.16 7.99
CA GLY A 37 -27.15 6.72 7.68
C GLY A 37 -27.14 6.39 6.19
N ASP A 38 -27.24 7.38 5.30
CA ASP A 38 -27.01 7.20 3.86
C ASP A 38 -25.49 7.09 3.58
N ILE A 39 -24.94 5.90 3.76
CA ILE A 39 -23.58 5.58 3.32
C ILE A 39 -23.64 5.28 1.83
N ASN A 40 -22.91 6.04 1.00
CA ASN A 40 -22.82 5.73 -0.41
C ASN A 40 -22.06 4.40 -0.61
N PRO A 41 -22.65 3.38 -1.27
CA PRO A 41 -21.98 2.10 -1.51
C PRO A 41 -20.63 2.24 -2.23
N THR A 42 -20.49 3.28 -3.05
CA THR A 42 -19.26 3.58 -3.78
C THR A 42 -18.09 3.90 -2.83
N ASP A 43 -18.36 4.55 -1.69
CA ASP A 43 -17.33 4.89 -0.71
C ASP A 43 -16.85 3.64 0.04
N VAL A 44 -17.76 2.70 0.32
CA VAL A 44 -17.43 1.41 0.96
C VAL A 44 -16.59 0.51 0.05
N VAL A 45 -16.95 0.46 -1.24
CA VAL A 45 -16.18 -0.28 -2.25
C VAL A 45 -14.80 0.34 -2.44
N SER A 46 -14.71 1.68 -2.49
CA SER A 46 -13.44 2.41 -2.59
C SER A 46 -12.54 2.13 -1.39
N LEU A 47 -13.08 2.23 -0.16
CA LEU A 47 -12.37 1.89 1.07
C LEU A 47 -11.85 0.45 1.06
N SER A 48 -12.68 -0.51 0.62
CA SER A 48 -12.30 -1.93 0.56
C SER A 48 -11.19 -2.19 -0.45
N SER A 49 -11.25 -1.54 -1.61
CA SER A 49 -10.22 -1.61 -2.65
C SER A 49 -8.89 -1.02 -2.17
N ASP A 50 -8.94 0.11 -1.47
CA ASP A 50 -7.75 0.77 -0.94
C ASP A 50 -7.13 0.03 0.25
N ALA A 51 -7.96 -0.59 1.10
CA ALA A 51 -7.48 -1.49 2.14
C ALA A 51 -6.80 -2.74 1.56
N LEU A 52 -7.35 -3.30 0.47
CA LEU A 52 -6.74 -4.44 -0.23
C LEU A 52 -5.39 -4.04 -0.86
N THR A 53 -5.32 -2.86 -1.45
CA THR A 53 -4.08 -2.31 -2.03
C THR A 53 -3.01 -2.13 -0.97
N PHE A 54 -3.36 -1.57 0.20
CA PHE A 54 -2.46 -1.44 1.33
C PHE A 54 -1.92 -2.81 1.77
N LYS A 55 -2.81 -3.80 1.96
CA LYS A 55 -2.44 -5.17 2.34
C LYS A 55 -1.50 -5.83 1.33
N ALA A 56 -1.76 -5.64 0.03
CA ALA A 56 -0.91 -6.17 -1.03
C ALA A 56 0.50 -5.57 -0.97
N LEU A 57 0.61 -4.24 -0.79
CA LEU A 57 1.89 -3.54 -0.68
C LEU A 57 2.68 -3.96 0.58
N THR A 58 2.00 -4.18 1.71
CA THR A 58 2.66 -4.71 2.92
C THR A 58 3.26 -6.09 2.66
N LYS A 59 2.55 -6.97 1.94
CA LYS A 59 3.05 -8.30 1.59
C LYS A 59 4.25 -8.22 0.65
N VAL A 60 4.25 -7.30 -0.31
CA VAL A 60 5.40 -7.05 -1.18
C VAL A 60 6.60 -6.60 -0.35
N ALA A 61 6.42 -5.66 0.60
CA ALA A 61 7.48 -5.21 1.50
C ALA A 61 8.11 -6.37 2.28
N GLN A 62 7.28 -7.24 2.87
CA GLN A 62 7.72 -8.43 3.60
C GLN A 62 8.49 -9.39 2.70
N THR A 63 7.99 -9.65 1.50
CA THR A 63 8.63 -10.57 0.55
C THR A 63 10.02 -10.05 0.12
N VAL A 64 10.15 -8.74 -0.08
CA VAL A 64 11.44 -8.12 -0.40
C VAL A 64 12.41 -8.27 0.78
N ASP A 65 11.95 -8.04 2.00
CA ASP A 65 12.78 -8.18 3.20
C ASP A 65 13.24 -9.63 3.45
N ASP A 66 12.34 -10.60 3.29
CA ASP A 66 12.64 -12.02 3.40
C ASP A 66 13.64 -12.49 2.34
N ASN A 67 13.50 -12.03 1.10
CA ASN A 67 14.45 -12.36 0.04
C ASN A 67 15.83 -11.73 0.30
N SER A 68 15.89 -10.50 0.81
CA SER A 68 17.14 -9.84 1.18
C SER A 68 17.86 -10.61 2.29
N LYS A 69 17.14 -11.08 3.33
CA LYS A 69 17.71 -11.95 4.37
C LYS A 69 18.26 -13.26 3.82
N ARG A 70 17.47 -13.95 2.98
CA ARG A 70 17.91 -15.21 2.35
C ARG A 70 19.16 -15.05 1.50
N LEU A 71 19.30 -13.93 0.78
CA LEU A 71 20.50 -13.64 0.01
C LEU A 71 21.72 -13.42 0.91
N LEU A 72 21.55 -12.69 2.03
CA LEU A 72 22.62 -12.51 3.01
C LEU A 72 23.04 -13.84 3.66
N ASP A 73 22.08 -14.70 4.00
CA ASP A 73 22.35 -16.02 4.60
C ASP A 73 23.10 -16.96 3.64
N ILE A 74 22.86 -16.86 2.32
CA ILE A 74 23.59 -17.65 1.31
C ILE A 74 25.03 -17.13 1.13
N MET A 75 25.26 -15.85 1.40
CA MET A 75 26.56 -15.19 1.24
C MET A 75 27.45 -15.28 2.49
N ALA A 76 26.91 -15.72 3.63
CA ALA A 76 27.61 -15.88 4.91
C ALA A 76 28.20 -17.29 5.07
#